data_AF-A0A3D6EVA1-F1
#
_entry.id   AF-A0A3D6EVA1-F1
#
_cell.length_a   1.000
_cell.length_b   1.000
_cell.length_c   1.000
_cell.angle_alpha   90.00
_cell.angle_beta   90.00
_cell.angle_gamma   90.00
#
_symmetry.space_group_name_H-M   'P 1'
#
loop_
_entity.id
_entity.type
_entity.pdbx_description
1 polymer ?
#
loop_
_entity_poly.entity_id
_entity_poly.type
_entity_poly.pdbx_seq_one_letter_code
_entity_poly.pdbx_strand_id
1 'polypeptide(L)'
;MPATLTPWKIWVDTGGTFTDCIALTPAGEIRRLKILSSSVIKAEVKSVLPGNCLLVAATLHASADIFKNFSLRLAGEEMPLLIESTDPGKGLIYLQSKIPKQIKAGSRIEITSNEEVPVLAARLLTETALDKKFPPIEMKLGSTRGTNALLERKGAATALIITKGFKDLLRIGTQQRPDLFALHIIKEEPLYEAVVEVEERTDANGHVLTPLSQNSLPDLVKKIKAAR
;
A
#
# COMPACT_ATOMS: atom_id res chain seq x y z
N MET A 1 25.03 -10.77 -29.82
CA MET A 1 24.02 -9.95 -29.09
C MET A 1 23.68 -10.70 -27.82
N PRO A 2 23.74 -10.10 -26.61
CA PRO A 2 23.32 -10.82 -25.41
C PRO A 2 21.83 -11.11 -25.54
N ALA A 3 21.43 -12.37 -25.32
CA ALA A 3 20.02 -12.74 -25.28
C ALA A 3 19.33 -11.83 -24.26
N THR A 4 18.34 -11.06 -24.71
CA THR A 4 17.51 -10.25 -23.81
C THR A 4 16.84 -11.21 -22.84
N LEU A 5 17.36 -11.26 -21.61
CA LEU A 5 16.81 -12.07 -20.53
C LEU A 5 15.34 -11.69 -20.38
N THR A 6 14.46 -12.66 -20.55
CA THR A 6 13.02 -12.46 -20.33
C THR A 6 12.83 -12.04 -18.87
N PRO A 7 12.21 -10.88 -18.59
CA PRO A 7 12.03 -10.42 -17.22
C PRO A 7 11.05 -11.33 -16.49
N TRP A 8 11.11 -11.31 -15.16
CA TRP A 8 10.01 -11.81 -14.33
C TRP A 8 8.74 -11.04 -14.65
N LYS A 9 7.60 -11.72 -14.73
CA LYS A 9 6.30 -11.05 -14.80
C LYS A 9 5.55 -11.31 -13.52
N ILE A 10 5.19 -10.27 -12.77
CA ILE A 10 4.54 -10.40 -11.47
C ILE A 10 3.21 -9.66 -11.50
N TRP A 11 2.14 -10.36 -11.15
CA TRP A 11 0.81 -9.79 -10.94
C TRP A 11 0.48 -9.86 -9.45
N VAL A 12 0.11 -8.71 -8.89
CA VAL A 12 -0.22 -8.55 -7.47
C VAL A 12 -1.61 -7.97 -7.37
N ASP A 13 -2.46 -8.59 -6.55
CA ASP A 13 -3.76 -8.05 -6.15
C ASP A 13 -3.78 -7.86 -4.64
N THR A 14 -3.74 -6.60 -4.19
CA THR A 14 -3.76 -6.22 -2.78
C THR A 14 -5.15 -5.73 -2.40
N GLY A 15 -5.92 -6.58 -1.71
CA GLY A 15 -7.26 -6.26 -1.19
C GLY A 15 -7.59 -7.06 0.07
N GLY A 16 -8.32 -6.47 1.01
CA GLY A 16 -8.69 -7.14 2.26
C GLY A 16 -7.49 -7.64 3.08
N THR A 17 -7.62 -8.80 3.71
CA THR A 17 -6.61 -9.37 4.63
C THR A 17 -5.37 -9.95 3.93
N PHE A 18 -5.51 -10.43 2.70
CA PHE A 18 -4.45 -11.14 1.97
C PHE A 18 -4.15 -10.47 0.64
N THR A 19 -2.90 -10.55 0.23
CA THR A 19 -2.44 -10.16 -1.10
C THR A 19 -2.15 -11.43 -1.89
N ASP A 20 -2.79 -11.55 -3.05
CA ASP A 20 -2.63 -12.65 -3.98
C ASP A 20 -1.63 -12.28 -5.05
N CYS A 21 -0.65 -13.15 -5.27
CA CYS A 21 0.44 -12.92 -6.21
C CYS A 21 0.64 -14.11 -7.13
N ILE A 22 0.83 -13.84 -8.42
CA ILE A 22 1.23 -14.80 -9.43
C ILE A 22 2.48 -14.25 -10.11
N ALA A 23 3.48 -15.10 -10.31
CA ALA A 23 4.66 -14.76 -11.09
C ALA A 23 4.93 -15.77 -12.18
N LEU A 24 5.38 -15.29 -13.34
CA LEU A 24 6.02 -16.08 -14.38
C LEU A 24 7.53 -15.85 -14.28
N THR A 25 8.30 -16.91 -14.07
CA THR A 25 9.76 -16.85 -14.04
C THR A 25 10.32 -16.60 -15.45
N PRO A 26 11.58 -16.14 -15.59
CA PRO A 26 12.27 -16.07 -16.88
C PRO A 26 12.35 -17.42 -17.62
N ALA A 27 12.27 -18.54 -16.89
CA ALA A 27 12.26 -19.89 -17.43
C ALA A 27 10.86 -20.37 -17.87
N GLY A 28 9.82 -19.55 -17.69
CA GLY A 28 8.43 -19.88 -18.05
C GLY A 28 7.66 -20.65 -16.98
N GLU A 29 8.19 -20.78 -15.76
CA GLU A 29 7.50 -21.45 -14.66
C GLU A 29 6.54 -20.50 -13.93
N ILE A 30 5.43 -21.03 -13.43
CA ILE A 30 4.46 -20.24 -12.64
C ILE A 30 4.75 -20.44 -11.14
N ARG A 31 4.97 -19.34 -10.43
CA ARG A 31 5.00 -19.30 -8.96
C ARG A 31 3.76 -18.58 -8.44
N ARG A 32 3.22 -19.06 -7.31
CA ARG A 32 2.07 -18.47 -6.63
C ARG A 32 2.43 -18.18 -5.20
N LEU A 33 1.95 -17.05 -4.70
CA LEU A 33 2.20 -16.61 -3.33
C LEU A 33 0.95 -15.92 -2.80
N LYS A 34 0.53 -16.29 -1.58
CA LYS A 34 -0.51 -15.59 -0.84
C LYS A 34 0.07 -15.18 0.50
N ILE A 35 0.12 -13.88 0.77
CA ILE A 35 0.70 -13.31 2.00
C ILE A 35 -0.27 -12.30 2.62
N LEU A 36 -0.01 -11.88 3.85
CA LEU A 36 -0.84 -10.88 4.53
C LEU A 36 -0.65 -9.50 3.91
N SER A 37 -1.75 -8.78 3.67
CA SER A 37 -1.74 -7.41 3.15
C SER A 37 -1.05 -6.41 4.10
N SER A 38 -0.87 -6.78 5.37
CA SER A 38 -0.12 -6.01 6.37
C SER A 38 1.40 -6.10 6.22
N SER A 39 1.91 -6.75 5.16
CA SER A 39 3.35 -6.89 4.88
C SER A 39 4.17 -7.53 6.00
N VAL A 40 3.60 -8.56 6.63
CA VAL A 40 4.27 -9.39 7.65
C VAL A 40 4.08 -10.87 7.33
N ILE A 41 5.11 -11.65 7.63
CA ILE A 41 5.04 -13.12 7.68
C ILE A 41 4.86 -13.50 9.15
N LYS A 42 3.80 -14.26 9.45
CA LYS A 42 3.52 -14.71 10.82
C LYS A 42 4.05 -16.11 11.02
N ALA A 43 4.67 -16.33 12.18
CA ALA A 43 5.14 -17.65 12.59
C ALA A 43 4.94 -17.87 14.09
N GLU A 44 4.81 -19.12 14.49
CA GLU A 44 4.82 -19.51 15.91
C GLU A 44 6.17 -20.12 16.26
N VAL A 45 6.74 -19.72 17.39
CA VAL A 45 7.99 -20.28 17.90
C VAL A 45 7.71 -21.65 18.52
N LYS A 46 8.32 -22.71 17.99
CA LYS A 46 8.27 -24.05 18.59
C LYS A 46 9.23 -24.17 19.76
N SER A 47 10.45 -23.69 19.59
CA SER A 47 11.48 -23.75 20.62
C SER A 47 12.54 -22.68 20.39
N VAL A 48 13.14 -22.22 21.50
CA VAL A 48 14.34 -21.39 21.49
C VAL A 48 15.54 -22.31 21.65
N LEU A 49 16.45 -22.28 20.68
CA LEU A 49 17.65 -23.11 20.62
C LEU A 49 18.89 -22.29 21.03
N PRO A 50 20.00 -22.94 21.42
CA PRO A 50 21.27 -22.26 21.67
C PRO A 50 21.74 -21.45 20.44
N GLY A 51 22.52 -20.39 20.68
CA GLY A 51 23.09 -19.56 19.60
C GLY A 51 22.09 -18.61 18.95
N ASN A 52 21.18 -18.00 19.73
CA ASN A 52 20.16 -17.05 19.25
C ASN A 52 19.31 -17.60 18.10
N CYS A 53 18.97 -18.88 18.16
CA CYS A 53 18.24 -19.58 17.12
C CYS A 53 16.79 -19.87 17.56
N LEU A 54 15.84 -19.64 16.67
CA LEU A 54 14.43 -19.98 16.84
C LEU A 54 14.07 -21.09 15.86
N LEU A 55 13.42 -22.14 16.36
CA LEU A 55 12.69 -23.09 15.52
C LEU A 55 11.23 -22.62 15.42
N VAL A 56 10.70 -22.50 14.20
CA VAL A 56 9.36 -21.96 13.96
C VAL A 56 8.43 -22.95 13.26
N ALA A 57 7.12 -22.82 13.52
CA ALA A 57 6.03 -23.55 12.87
C ALA A 57 5.44 -22.72 11.71
N ALA A 58 6.23 -22.42 10.68
CA ALA A 58 5.73 -21.69 9.52
C ALA A 58 6.54 -21.98 8.25
N THR A 59 5.87 -21.83 7.10
CA THR A 59 6.55 -21.70 5.82
C THR A 59 7.00 -20.25 5.67
N LEU A 60 8.30 -20.00 5.54
CA LEU A 60 8.82 -18.63 5.33
C LEU A 60 8.53 -18.10 3.91
N HIS A 61 7.84 -18.87 3.07
CA HIS A 61 7.50 -18.54 1.68
C HIS A 61 8.71 -18.33 0.75
N ALA A 62 9.90 -18.78 1.16
CA ALA A 62 11.10 -18.82 0.35
C ALA A 62 11.85 -20.14 0.63
N SER A 63 12.58 -20.63 -0.37
CA SER A 63 13.47 -21.79 -0.23
C SER A 63 14.92 -21.37 0.04
N ALA A 64 15.29 -20.16 -0.35
CA ALA A 64 16.60 -19.56 -0.11
C ALA A 64 16.64 -18.68 1.15
N ASP A 65 17.83 -18.51 1.71
CA ASP A 65 18.07 -17.57 2.82
C ASP A 65 18.14 -16.12 2.32
N ILE A 66 16.98 -15.47 2.30
CA ILE A 66 16.84 -14.07 1.86
C ILE A 66 16.57 -13.09 3.01
N PHE A 67 16.44 -13.61 4.23
CA PHE A 67 15.85 -12.89 5.37
C PHE A 67 16.88 -12.11 6.19
N LYS A 68 18.16 -12.13 5.80
CA LYS A 68 19.18 -11.32 6.46
C LYS A 68 18.73 -9.85 6.53
N ASN A 69 18.82 -9.26 7.73
CA ASN A 69 18.37 -7.92 8.10
C ASN A 69 16.84 -7.68 8.06
N PHE A 70 16.02 -8.71 7.86
CA PHE A 70 14.59 -8.58 8.14
C PHE A 70 14.40 -8.35 9.63
N SER A 71 13.36 -7.58 9.95
CA SER A 71 12.92 -7.33 11.31
C SER A 71 12.01 -8.45 11.79
N LEU A 72 12.28 -8.96 12.99
CA LEU A 72 11.46 -9.93 13.70
C LEU A 72 11.00 -9.33 15.03
N ARG A 73 9.71 -9.44 15.35
CA ARG A 73 9.14 -8.94 16.60
C ARG A 73 8.08 -9.87 17.14
N LEU A 74 7.77 -9.77 18.44
CA LEU A 74 6.54 -10.35 18.98
C LEU A 74 5.35 -9.63 18.37
N ALA A 75 4.27 -10.37 18.08
CA ALA A 75 3.07 -9.78 17.50
C ALA A 75 2.50 -8.68 18.42
N GLY A 76 2.44 -7.44 17.92
CA GLY A 76 1.97 -6.26 18.67
C GLY A 76 3.05 -5.48 19.42
N GLU A 77 4.32 -5.91 19.39
CA GLU A 77 5.43 -5.15 19.95
C GLU A 77 6.15 -4.31 18.89
N GLU A 78 6.70 -3.15 19.28
CA GLU A 78 7.38 -2.24 18.35
C GLU A 78 8.88 -2.50 18.22
N MET A 79 9.52 -3.12 19.21
CA MET A 79 10.97 -3.31 19.25
C MET A 79 11.40 -4.52 18.41
N PRO A 80 12.05 -4.33 17.24
CA PRO A 80 12.41 -5.43 16.38
C PRO A 80 13.81 -5.98 16.71
N LEU A 81 13.98 -7.28 16.52
CA LEU A 81 15.25 -7.98 16.43
C LEU A 81 15.61 -8.13 14.95
N LEU A 82 16.89 -8.16 14.62
CA LEU A 82 17.34 -8.36 13.25
C LEU A 82 17.71 -9.83 13.01
N ILE A 83 17.24 -10.36 11.89
CA ILE A 83 17.61 -11.70 11.42
C ILE A 83 19.04 -11.66 10.85
N GLU A 84 19.87 -12.60 11.29
CA GLU A 84 21.22 -12.82 10.77
C GLU A 84 21.17 -13.72 9.52
N SER A 85 20.46 -14.84 9.63
CA SER A 85 20.31 -15.85 8.60
C SER A 85 19.12 -16.77 8.91
N THR A 86 18.74 -17.60 7.94
CA THR A 86 17.67 -18.59 8.08
C THR A 86 18.02 -19.90 7.37
N ASP A 87 17.41 -20.99 7.84
CA ASP A 87 17.26 -22.23 7.07
C ASP A 87 15.75 -22.45 6.88
N PRO A 88 15.16 -21.93 5.78
CA PRO A 88 13.71 -22.01 5.57
C PRO A 88 13.19 -23.44 5.48
N GLY A 89 14.00 -24.37 4.93
CA GLY A 89 13.64 -25.78 4.80
C GLY A 89 13.51 -26.50 6.16
N LYS A 90 14.25 -26.04 7.17
CA LYS A 90 14.17 -26.56 8.54
C LYS A 90 13.36 -25.68 9.50
N GLY A 91 12.91 -24.51 9.04
CA GLY A 91 12.21 -23.53 9.87
C GLY A 91 13.10 -22.94 10.96
N LEU A 92 14.40 -22.74 10.69
CA LEU A 92 15.34 -22.13 11.63
C LEU A 92 15.56 -20.66 11.30
N ILE A 93 15.58 -19.81 12.33
CA ILE A 93 15.87 -18.37 12.22
C ILE A 93 16.96 -18.03 13.23
N TYR A 94 18.08 -17.47 12.76
CA TYR A 94 19.18 -17.00 13.59
C TYR A 94 19.10 -15.49 13.74
N LEU A 95 19.23 -14.98 14.97
CA LEU A 95 19.15 -13.54 15.25
C LEU A 95 20.52 -12.96 15.56
N GLN A 96 20.74 -11.73 15.11
CA GLN A 96 21.99 -10.98 15.33
C GLN A 96 22.21 -10.61 16.81
N SER A 97 21.13 -10.56 17.59
CA SER A 97 21.15 -10.18 19.00
C SER A 97 20.52 -11.25 19.89
N LYS A 98 20.76 -11.12 21.19
CA LYS A 98 20.24 -12.06 22.19
C LYS A 98 18.72 -12.08 22.17
N ILE A 99 18.15 -13.28 22.12
CA ILE A 99 16.69 -13.49 22.18
C ILE A 99 16.17 -13.00 23.55
N PRO A 100 15.20 -12.06 23.59
CA PRO A 100 14.55 -11.62 24.82
C PRO A 100 13.80 -12.76 25.50
N LYS A 101 13.74 -12.75 26.84
CA LYS A 101 13.07 -13.79 27.65
C LYS A 101 11.58 -13.95 27.35
N GLN A 102 10.96 -12.92 26.77
CA GLN A 102 9.56 -12.88 26.36
C GLN A 102 9.28 -13.82 25.18
N ILE A 103 10.27 -14.07 24.31
CA ILE A 103 10.15 -15.00 23.19
C ILE A 103 10.42 -16.41 23.72
N LYS A 104 9.40 -17.26 23.70
CA LYS A 104 9.42 -18.64 24.18
C LYS A 104 8.59 -19.54 23.27
N ALA A 105 8.59 -20.84 23.53
CA ALA A 105 7.70 -21.77 22.82
C ALA A 105 6.22 -21.31 22.94
N GLY A 106 5.50 -21.34 21.82
CA GLY A 106 4.13 -20.82 21.67
C GLY A 106 4.04 -19.31 21.40
N SER A 107 5.14 -18.55 21.46
CA SER A 107 5.13 -17.13 21.11
C SER A 107 4.82 -16.93 19.62
N ARG A 108 3.94 -15.98 19.31
CA ARG A 108 3.66 -15.56 17.93
C ARG A 108 4.56 -14.40 17.55
N ILE A 109 5.28 -14.57 16.45
CA ILE A 109 6.21 -13.59 15.90
C ILE A 109 5.75 -13.09 14.53
N GLU A 110 6.17 -11.88 14.21
CA GLU A 110 6.02 -11.25 12.90
C GLU A 110 7.39 -10.96 12.30
N ILE A 111 7.56 -11.28 11.03
CA ILE A 111 8.77 -11.04 10.26
C ILE A 111 8.41 -10.08 9.12
N THR A 112 9.20 -9.02 8.93
CA THR A 112 8.95 -8.02 7.89
C THR A 112 10.24 -7.44 7.32
N SER A 113 10.20 -7.08 6.04
CA SER A 113 11.24 -6.27 5.40
C SER A 113 11.04 -4.76 5.62
N ASN A 114 9.96 -4.36 6.30
CA ASN A 114 9.48 -2.96 6.42
C ASN A 114 9.18 -2.29 5.07
N GLU A 115 8.94 -3.08 4.03
CA GLU A 115 8.48 -2.60 2.73
C GLU A 115 6.98 -2.88 2.56
N GLU A 116 6.35 -2.21 1.59
CA GLU A 116 4.96 -2.47 1.23
C GLU A 116 4.79 -3.90 0.69
N VAL A 117 3.59 -4.46 0.87
CA VAL A 117 3.31 -5.87 0.54
C VAL A 117 3.64 -6.28 -0.92
N PRO A 118 3.48 -5.44 -1.96
CA PRO A 118 3.88 -5.81 -3.32
C PRO A 118 5.40 -5.99 -3.45
N VAL A 119 6.19 -5.22 -2.69
CA VAL A 119 7.66 -5.31 -2.69
C VAL A 119 8.11 -6.55 -1.92
N LEU A 120 7.53 -6.81 -0.75
CA LEU A 120 7.77 -8.04 0.01
C LEU A 120 7.42 -9.29 -0.83
N ALA A 121 6.28 -9.27 -1.53
CA ALA A 121 5.87 -10.33 -2.43
C ALA A 121 6.91 -10.56 -3.54
N ALA A 122 7.42 -9.49 -4.16
CA ALA A 122 8.46 -9.61 -5.16
C ALA A 122 9.72 -10.29 -4.59
N ARG A 123 10.18 -9.88 -3.40
CA ARG A 123 11.34 -10.52 -2.74
C ARG A 123 11.16 -12.00 -2.51
N LEU A 124 9.99 -12.41 -2.05
CA LEU A 124 9.67 -13.82 -1.79
C LEU A 124 9.58 -14.63 -3.09
N LEU A 125 8.94 -14.07 -4.13
CA LEU A 125 8.78 -14.74 -5.43
C LEU A 125 10.11 -14.92 -6.18
N THR A 126 10.92 -13.86 -6.19
CA THR A 126 12.23 -13.83 -6.87
C THR A 126 13.39 -14.28 -5.98
N GLU A 127 13.10 -14.63 -4.72
CA GLU A 127 14.09 -15.00 -3.70
C GLU A 127 15.26 -14.00 -3.63
N THR A 128 14.93 -12.70 -3.59
CA THR A 128 15.91 -11.61 -3.58
C THR A 128 16.04 -11.01 -2.19
N ALA A 129 17.22 -11.17 -1.59
CA ALA A 129 17.56 -10.60 -0.28
C ALA A 129 17.53 -9.06 -0.25
N LEU A 130 17.36 -8.49 0.95
CA LEU A 130 17.24 -7.03 1.17
C LEU A 130 18.39 -6.22 0.56
N ASP A 131 19.62 -6.72 0.65
CA ASP A 131 20.84 -6.07 0.17
C ASP A 131 21.10 -6.26 -1.34
N LYS A 132 20.22 -6.99 -2.03
CA LYS A 132 20.34 -7.25 -3.47
C LYS A 132 19.34 -6.42 -4.27
N LYS A 133 19.79 -6.01 -5.46
CA LYS A 133 18.89 -5.46 -6.47
C LYS A 133 18.00 -6.58 -7.01
N PHE A 134 16.74 -6.24 -7.28
CA PHE A 134 15.83 -7.13 -7.97
C PHE A 134 16.36 -7.51 -9.36
N PRO A 135 16.04 -8.73 -9.85
CA PRO A 135 16.17 -9.02 -11.27
C PRO A 135 15.22 -8.11 -12.09
N PRO A 136 15.34 -8.07 -13.42
CA PRO A 136 14.36 -7.40 -14.26
C PRO A 136 12.94 -7.93 -14.00
N ILE A 137 12.01 -7.03 -13.66
CA ILE A 137 10.61 -7.33 -13.33
C ILE A 137 9.69 -6.43 -14.15
N GLU A 138 8.70 -7.04 -14.81
CA GLU A 138 7.48 -6.39 -15.26
C GLU A 138 6.40 -6.66 -14.20
N MET A 139 5.93 -5.62 -13.51
CA MET A 139 4.93 -5.76 -12.44
C MET A 139 3.60 -5.10 -12.81
N LYS A 140 2.49 -5.79 -12.56
CA LYS A 140 1.13 -5.25 -12.59
C LYS A 140 0.53 -5.33 -11.19
N LEU A 141 0.05 -4.20 -10.69
CA LEU A 141 -0.53 -4.08 -9.35
C LEU A 141 -2.01 -3.67 -9.46
N GLY A 142 -2.90 -4.52 -8.95
CA GLY A 142 -4.26 -4.19 -8.58
C GLY A 142 -4.34 -3.91 -7.09
N SER A 143 -5.08 -2.87 -6.69
CA SER A 143 -5.31 -2.62 -5.26
C SER A 143 -6.62 -1.89 -5.00
N THR A 144 -7.26 -2.25 -3.88
CA THR A 144 -8.47 -1.57 -3.37
C THR A 144 -8.16 -0.41 -2.44
N ARG A 145 -6.89 -0.02 -2.24
CA ARG A 145 -6.52 1.09 -1.35
C ARG A 145 -7.22 2.40 -1.72
N GLY A 146 -7.25 2.72 -3.02
CA GLY A 146 -7.89 3.95 -3.52
C GLY A 146 -9.40 3.95 -3.31
N THR A 147 -10.07 2.84 -3.62
CA THR A 147 -11.51 2.71 -3.42
C THR A 147 -11.89 2.73 -1.94
N ASN A 148 -11.12 2.07 -1.08
CA ASN A 148 -11.37 2.07 0.37
C ASN A 148 -11.11 3.46 0.97
N ALA A 149 -10.07 4.16 0.55
CA ALA A 149 -9.81 5.54 0.96
C ALA A 149 -11.00 6.45 0.61
N LEU A 150 -11.59 6.28 -0.59
CA LEU A 150 -12.78 7.03 -1.00
C LEU A 150 -14.02 6.66 -0.18
N LEU A 151 -14.32 5.36 -0.04
CA LEU A 151 -15.50 4.87 0.70
C LEU A 151 -15.44 5.23 2.18
N GLU A 152 -14.27 5.13 2.81
CA GLU A 152 -14.04 5.49 4.22
C GLU A 152 -13.80 6.99 4.42
N ARG A 153 -13.82 7.79 3.33
CA ARG A 153 -13.47 9.22 3.32
C ARG A 153 -12.14 9.54 4.01
N LYS A 154 -11.17 8.62 3.89
CA LYS A 154 -9.80 8.78 4.40
C LYS A 154 -8.92 9.30 3.28
N GLY A 155 -8.94 10.62 3.08
CA GLY A 155 -8.14 11.32 2.10
C GLY A 155 -7.44 12.53 2.69
N ALA A 156 -6.73 13.27 1.85
CA ALA A 156 -6.30 14.61 2.21
C ALA A 156 -7.50 15.55 2.24
N ALA A 157 -7.48 16.56 3.12
CA ALA A 157 -8.42 17.67 3.06
C ALA A 157 -8.27 18.37 1.70
N THR A 158 -9.38 18.53 0.98
CA THR A 158 -9.39 19.14 -0.37
C THR A 158 -10.27 20.37 -0.41
N ALA A 159 -9.89 21.34 -1.25
CA ALA A 159 -10.69 22.52 -1.56
C ALA A 159 -11.08 22.51 -3.05
N LEU A 160 -12.34 22.84 -3.33
CA LEU A 160 -12.84 23.06 -4.68
C LEU A 160 -12.58 24.52 -5.09
N ILE A 161 -11.84 24.72 -6.17
CA ILE A 161 -11.73 26.02 -6.83
C ILE A 161 -12.67 26.00 -8.03
N ILE A 162 -13.60 26.95 -8.09
CA ILE A 162 -14.65 26.95 -9.10
C ILE A 162 -15.01 28.37 -9.52
N THR A 163 -15.57 28.52 -10.71
CA THR A 163 -16.01 29.82 -11.20
C THR A 163 -17.06 30.46 -10.30
N LYS A 164 -16.96 31.77 -10.10
CA LYS A 164 -17.90 32.59 -9.35
C LYS A 164 -19.33 32.42 -9.88
N GLY A 165 -20.25 32.18 -8.95
CA GLY A 165 -21.64 31.82 -9.20
C GLY A 165 -21.88 30.31 -9.33
N PHE A 166 -20.84 29.47 -9.25
CA PHE A 166 -20.95 28.00 -9.38
C PHE A 166 -20.55 27.25 -8.11
N LYS A 167 -20.42 27.93 -6.96
CA LYS A 167 -20.06 27.32 -5.67
C LYS A 167 -20.77 26.00 -5.36
N ASP A 168 -22.07 25.92 -5.64
CA ASP A 168 -22.92 24.77 -5.29
C ASP A 168 -23.03 23.73 -6.41
N LEU A 169 -22.30 23.88 -7.53
CA LEU A 169 -22.47 23.03 -8.72
C LEU A 169 -22.32 21.53 -8.39
N LEU A 170 -21.25 21.14 -7.66
CA LEU A 170 -21.03 19.74 -7.29
C LEU A 170 -21.97 19.24 -6.19
N ARG A 171 -22.52 20.14 -5.35
CA ARG A 171 -23.56 19.81 -4.36
C ARG A 171 -24.95 19.63 -5.00
N ILE A 172 -25.22 20.33 -6.10
CA ILE A 172 -26.42 20.14 -6.92
C ILE A 172 -26.29 18.82 -7.70
N GLY A 173 -25.10 18.54 -8.24
CA GLY A 173 -24.82 17.33 -9.01
C GLY A 173 -25.64 17.29 -10.30
N THR A 174 -26.00 16.09 -10.75
CA THR A 174 -26.74 15.85 -12.01
C THR A 174 -28.25 15.78 -11.82
N GLN A 175 -28.75 16.10 -10.61
CA GLN A 175 -30.15 15.90 -10.22
C GLN A 175 -30.67 14.46 -10.40
N GLN A 176 -29.78 13.48 -10.54
CA GLN A 176 -30.17 12.07 -10.56
C GLN A 176 -30.88 11.70 -9.25
N ARG A 177 -32.00 10.98 -9.37
CA ARG A 177 -32.80 10.48 -8.23
C ARG A 177 -32.76 8.95 -8.26
N PRO A 178 -31.85 8.31 -7.51
CA PRO A 178 -31.78 6.85 -7.43
C PRO A 178 -33.10 6.25 -6.91
N ASP A 179 -33.73 6.93 -5.95
CA ASP A 179 -35.10 6.68 -5.52
C ASP A 179 -35.99 7.86 -5.95
N LEU A 180 -36.77 7.64 -7.00
CA LEU A 180 -37.60 8.66 -7.63
C LEU A 180 -38.73 9.14 -6.71
N PHE A 181 -39.21 8.29 -5.80
CA PHE A 181 -40.38 8.55 -4.97
C PHE A 181 -40.05 8.86 -3.50
N ALA A 182 -38.77 8.81 -3.11
CA ALA A 182 -38.34 9.24 -1.79
C ALA A 182 -38.81 10.67 -1.48
N LEU A 183 -39.62 10.80 -0.43
CA LEU A 183 -40.08 12.11 0.09
C LEU A 183 -38.94 12.85 0.82
N HIS A 184 -38.00 12.11 1.39
CA HIS A 184 -36.81 12.64 2.05
C HIS A 184 -35.56 12.26 1.24
N ILE A 185 -35.11 13.18 0.39
CA ILE A 185 -33.91 12.98 -0.44
C ILE A 185 -32.67 13.24 0.41
N ILE A 186 -31.84 12.22 0.58
CA ILE A 186 -30.53 12.33 1.23
C ILE A 186 -29.50 12.61 0.13
N LYS A 187 -28.86 13.78 0.18
CA LYS A 187 -27.74 14.11 -0.72
C LYS A 187 -26.44 13.61 -0.12
N GLU A 188 -25.57 13.07 -0.96
CA GLU A 188 -24.20 12.74 -0.55
C GLU A 188 -23.43 14.04 -0.29
N GLU A 189 -22.70 14.09 0.83
CA GLU A 189 -21.81 15.22 1.10
C GLU A 189 -20.63 15.20 0.11
N PRO A 190 -20.23 16.35 -0.46
CA PRO A 190 -19.07 16.40 -1.34
C PRO A 190 -17.77 15.92 -0.68
N LEU A 191 -16.75 15.65 -1.49
CA LEU A 191 -15.43 15.22 -1.01
C LEU A 191 -14.56 16.40 -0.53
N TYR A 192 -14.89 17.63 -0.93
CA TYR A 192 -14.15 18.83 -0.54
C TYR A 192 -14.71 19.41 0.77
N GLU A 193 -13.84 20.08 1.52
CA GLU A 193 -14.19 20.74 2.80
C GLU A 193 -14.43 22.24 2.61
N ALA A 194 -13.84 22.82 1.56
CA ALA A 194 -13.92 24.24 1.26
C ALA A 194 -14.21 24.49 -0.21
N VAL A 195 -14.88 25.61 -0.51
CA VAL A 195 -15.09 26.09 -1.87
C VAL A 195 -14.57 27.51 -1.98
N VAL A 196 -13.71 27.75 -2.96
CA VAL A 196 -13.23 29.10 -3.29
C VAL A 196 -13.67 29.46 -4.70
N GLU A 197 -14.45 30.52 -4.79
CA GLU A 197 -14.89 31.06 -6.06
C GLU A 197 -13.85 31.99 -6.68
N VAL A 198 -13.65 31.85 -7.98
CA VAL A 198 -12.72 32.65 -8.79
C VAL A 198 -13.48 33.39 -9.90
N GLU A 199 -13.09 34.64 -10.13
CA GLU A 199 -13.75 35.52 -11.09
C GLU A 199 -13.11 35.37 -12.48
N GLU A 200 -13.61 34.39 -13.22
CA GLU A 200 -13.29 34.13 -14.62
C GLU A 200 -14.52 33.61 -15.36
N ARG A 201 -14.49 33.57 -16.69
CA ARG A 201 -15.55 32.96 -17.50
C ARG A 201 -15.04 32.59 -18.88
N THR A 202 -15.37 31.38 -19.31
CA THR A 202 -15.16 30.87 -20.68
C THR A 202 -16.49 30.35 -21.21
N ASP A 203 -16.79 30.63 -22.48
CA ASP A 203 -18.00 30.11 -23.14
C ASP A 203 -17.84 28.66 -23.62
N ALA A 204 -18.92 28.07 -24.17
CA ALA A 204 -18.92 26.69 -24.66
C ALA A 204 -18.02 26.46 -25.89
N ASN A 205 -17.63 27.52 -26.60
CA ASN A 205 -16.71 27.45 -27.75
C ASN A 205 -15.25 27.66 -27.32
N GLY A 206 -14.99 27.88 -26.03
CA GLY A 206 -13.66 28.14 -25.50
C GLY A 206 -13.24 29.62 -25.53
N HIS A 207 -14.13 30.55 -25.88
CA HIS A 207 -13.81 31.98 -25.83
C HIS A 207 -13.82 32.50 -24.40
N VAL A 208 -12.77 33.22 -24.01
CA VAL A 208 -12.66 33.86 -22.71
C VAL A 208 -13.54 35.11 -22.67
N LEU A 209 -14.62 35.06 -21.88
CA LEU A 209 -15.50 36.20 -21.63
C LEU A 209 -15.00 37.07 -20.47
N THR A 210 -14.37 36.45 -19.48
CA THR A 210 -13.74 37.14 -18.35
C THR A 210 -12.42 36.44 -18.04
N PRO A 211 -11.27 37.09 -18.25
CA PRO A 211 -9.97 36.46 -18.01
C PRO A 211 -9.73 36.27 -16.52
N LEU A 212 -9.08 35.15 -16.17
CA LEU A 212 -8.59 34.93 -14.81
C LEU A 212 -7.52 35.98 -14.48
N SER A 213 -7.76 36.78 -13.45
CA SER A 213 -6.80 37.78 -12.99
C SER A 213 -5.62 37.11 -12.25
N GLN A 214 -4.40 37.23 -12.78
CA GLN A 214 -3.21 36.72 -12.08
C GLN A 214 -2.99 37.40 -10.71
N ASN A 215 -3.46 38.64 -10.56
CA ASN A 215 -3.35 39.40 -9.32
C ASN A 215 -4.21 38.82 -8.19
N SER A 216 -5.22 37.99 -8.49
CA SER A 216 -6.08 37.37 -7.47
C SER A 216 -5.53 36.04 -6.94
N LEU A 217 -4.50 35.47 -7.57
CA LEU A 217 -3.90 34.18 -7.18
C LEU A 217 -3.30 34.19 -5.76
N PRO A 218 -2.59 35.23 -5.29
CA PRO A 218 -2.07 35.25 -3.91
C PRO A 218 -3.19 35.19 -2.87
N ASP A 219 -4.31 35.87 -3.12
CA ASP A 219 -5.46 35.86 -2.21
C ASP A 219 -6.25 34.56 -2.28
N LEU A 220 -6.33 33.92 -3.45
CA LEU A 220 -6.84 32.56 -3.61
C LEU A 220 -6.05 31.57 -2.74
N VAL A 221 -4.71 31.63 -2.78
CA VAL A 221 -3.84 30.78 -1.94
C VAL A 221 -4.08 31.05 -0.46
N LYS A 222 -4.24 32.31 -0.04
CA LYS A 222 -4.57 32.65 1.36
C LYS A 222 -5.92 32.06 1.78
N LYS A 223 -6.95 32.18 0.94
CA LYS A 223 -8.30 31.62 1.20
C LYS A 223 -8.25 30.11 1.36
N ILE A 224 -7.52 29.40 0.49
CA ILE A 224 -7.35 27.95 0.58
C ILE A 224 -6.63 27.57 1.89
N LYS A 225 -5.57 28.29 2.26
CA LYS A 225 -4.85 28.05 3.52
C LYS A 225 -5.68 28.33 4.77
N ALA A 226 -6.57 29.33 4.71
CA ALA A 226 -7.44 29.71 5.83
C ALA A 226 -8.65 28.78 5.99
N ALA A 227 -8.99 28.01 4.95
CA ALA A 227 -10.08 27.04 4.98
C ALA A 227 -9.62 25.64 5.42
N ARG A 228 -8.40 25.53 5.96
CA ARG A 228 -7.79 24.32 6.52
C ARG A 228 -7.85 24.34 8.04
#